data_AF-R0CR79-F1
#
_entry.id   AF-R0CR79-F1
#
_cell.length_a   1.000
_cell.length_b   1.000
_cell.length_c   1.000
_cell.angle_alpha   90.00
_cell.angle_beta   90.00
_cell.angle_gamma   90.00
#
_symmetry.space_group_name_H-M   'P 1'
#
loop_
_entity.id
_entity.type
_entity.pdbx_description
1 polymer ?
#
loop_
_entity_poly.entity_id
_entity_poly.type
_entity_poly.pdbx_seq_one_letter_code
_entity_poly.pdbx_strand_id
1 'polypeptide(L)'
;MGGPTAVILVRFPLAPGAPCACLSLPLGSRRTETPKHTYKMKEGHPPEPGRETAIAWILEQMQTYDLSVDDLQAHGCFDAPPPPPAPPASIGPVYMSADGQHWDGSGDMPDWLQRAVNAGQSIEHFRVG
;
A
#
# COMPACT_ATOMS: atom_id res chain seq x y z
N MET A 1 -37.97 -5.87 16.34
CA MET A 1 -36.77 -6.70 16.59
C MET A 1 -35.59 -6.00 15.97
N GLY A 2 -34.98 -5.06 16.71
CA GLY A 2 -33.82 -4.27 16.26
C GLY A 2 -32.59 -4.74 17.05
N GLY A 3 -31.56 -5.19 16.33
CA GLY A 3 -30.26 -5.51 16.91
C GLY A 3 -29.46 -4.23 17.25
N PRO A 4 -28.46 -4.31 18.13
CA PRO A 4 -27.77 -3.13 18.61
C PRO A 4 -26.82 -2.54 17.55
N THR A 5 -27.11 -1.31 17.14
CA THR A 5 -26.17 -0.44 16.41
C THR A 5 -24.95 -0.19 17.29
N ALA A 6 -23.80 -0.73 16.92
CA ALA A 6 -22.54 -0.44 17.60
C ALA A 6 -22.16 1.03 17.37
N VAL A 7 -22.14 1.83 18.44
CA VAL A 7 -21.72 3.22 18.43
C VAL A 7 -20.26 3.27 18.86
N ILE A 8 -19.36 3.62 17.95
CA ILE A 8 -17.95 3.84 18.28
C ILE A 8 -17.83 5.23 18.89
N LEU A 9 -17.54 5.30 20.19
CA LEU A 9 -17.21 6.52 20.91
C LEU A 9 -15.73 6.87 20.67
N VAL A 10 -15.48 7.72 19.67
CA VAL A 10 -14.14 8.27 19.43
C VAL A 10 -13.94 9.46 20.38
N ARG A 11 -13.06 9.31 21.38
CA ARG A 11 -12.75 10.36 22.35
C ARG A 11 -11.64 11.27 21.79
N PHE A 12 -12.02 12.40 21.22
CA PHE A 12 -11.08 13.47 20.88
C PHE A 12 -10.66 14.21 22.16
N PRO A 13 -9.36 14.46 22.41
CA PRO A 13 -8.93 15.36 23.48
C PRO A 13 -9.15 16.80 23.00
N LEU A 14 -10.35 17.33 23.22
CA LEU A 14 -10.62 18.75 23.12
C LEU A 14 -10.38 19.40 24.49
N ALA A 15 -9.69 20.54 24.49
CA ALA A 15 -9.30 21.33 25.65
C ALA A 15 -10.42 21.50 26.72
N PRO A 16 -10.07 21.67 28.00
CA PRO A 16 -11.04 21.73 29.09
C PRO A 16 -11.87 23.02 29.03
N GLY A 17 -13.19 22.90 28.81
CA GLY A 17 -14.14 23.97 29.16
C GLY A 17 -15.24 24.33 28.16
N ALA A 18 -15.36 23.71 26.99
CA ALA A 18 -16.43 24.05 26.03
C ALA A 18 -17.60 23.03 26.07
N PRO A 19 -18.87 23.49 26.20
CA PRO A 19 -20.03 22.60 26.09
C PRO A 19 -20.20 22.08 24.66
N CYS A 20 -20.49 20.79 24.53
CA CYS A 20 -20.65 20.08 23.26
C CYS A 20 -21.80 20.64 22.42
N ALA A 21 -21.48 21.24 21.27
CA ALA A 21 -22.45 21.47 20.21
C ALA A 21 -22.56 20.21 19.34
N CYS A 22 -23.67 19.48 19.47
CA CYS A 22 -24.01 18.35 18.60
C CYS A 22 -24.49 18.89 17.25
N LEU A 23 -23.58 19.04 16.29
CA LEU A 23 -23.95 19.25 14.88
C LEU A 23 -24.34 17.91 14.28
N SER A 24 -25.65 17.65 14.19
CA SER A 24 -26.22 16.52 13.46
C SER A 24 -26.10 16.80 11.96
N LEU A 25 -25.10 16.19 11.32
CA LEU A 25 -25.10 16.06 9.85
C LEU A 25 -25.88 14.79 9.47
N PRO A 26 -26.95 14.90 8.65
CA PRO A 26 -27.56 13.70 8.08
C PRO A 26 -26.53 12.98 7.22
N LEU A 27 -26.54 11.65 7.28
CA LEU A 27 -25.76 10.76 6.43
C LEU A 27 -26.24 10.94 4.97
N GLY A 28 -25.81 12.02 4.34
CA GLY A 28 -26.03 12.28 2.93
C GLY A 28 -25.36 11.18 2.14
N SER A 29 -26.17 10.42 1.40
CA SER A 29 -25.77 9.43 0.41
C SER A 29 -24.45 9.81 -0.24
N ARG A 30 -23.40 9.01 0.01
CA ARG A 30 -22.22 9.02 -0.85
C ARG A 30 -22.71 8.67 -2.25
N ARG A 31 -22.88 9.68 -3.09
CA ARG A 31 -22.82 9.47 -4.53
C ARG A 31 -21.44 8.89 -4.80
N THR A 32 -21.40 7.62 -5.14
CA THR A 32 -20.31 7.07 -5.94
C THR A 32 -20.47 7.64 -7.35
N GLU A 33 -20.22 8.92 -7.51
CA GLU A 33 -19.86 9.45 -8.82
C GLU A 33 -18.41 9.03 -9.01
N THR A 34 -18.20 7.85 -9.61
CA THR A 34 -16.94 7.55 -10.28
C THR A 34 -16.72 8.66 -11.30
N PRO A 35 -15.70 9.54 -11.16
CA PRO A 35 -15.43 10.46 -12.23
C PRO A 35 -14.93 9.63 -13.41
N LYS A 36 -15.78 9.44 -14.43
CA LYS A 36 -15.37 9.08 -15.79
C LYS A 36 -14.63 10.25 -16.44
N HIS A 37 -13.80 10.96 -15.69
CA HIS A 37 -12.90 11.93 -16.27
C HIS A 37 -11.77 11.13 -16.89
N THR A 38 -12.01 10.68 -18.13
CA THR A 38 -10.93 10.41 -19.06
C THR A 38 -10.20 11.74 -19.24
N TYR A 39 -9.27 12.06 -18.33
CA TYR A 39 -8.30 13.09 -18.60
C TYR A 39 -7.50 12.57 -19.78
N LYS A 40 -7.91 12.97 -20.97
CA LYS A 40 -7.07 12.93 -22.16
C LYS A 40 -5.94 13.89 -21.84
N MET A 41 -4.93 13.38 -21.11
CA MET A 41 -3.63 14.02 -21.04
C MET A 41 -3.24 14.27 -22.48
N LYS A 42 -3.29 15.54 -22.90
CA LYS A 42 -2.65 15.94 -24.14
C LYS A 42 -1.22 15.52 -23.96
N GLU A 43 -0.80 14.54 -24.73
CA GLU A 43 0.49 13.88 -24.62
C GLU A 43 1.56 14.96 -24.77
N GLY A 44 2.00 15.52 -23.64
CA GLY A 44 3.32 16.11 -23.52
C GLY A 44 4.26 14.95 -23.73
N HIS A 45 4.64 14.75 -24.99
CA HIS A 45 5.54 13.70 -25.40
C HIS A 45 6.76 13.75 -24.48
N PRO A 46 7.03 12.71 -23.67
CA PRO A 46 8.20 12.69 -22.84
C PRO A 46 9.43 12.82 -23.76
N PRO A 47 10.42 13.64 -23.39
CA PRO A 47 11.56 13.87 -24.26
C PRO A 47 12.33 12.58 -24.54
N GLU A 48 12.94 12.51 -25.72
CA GLU A 48 13.92 11.50 -26.17
C GLU A 48 14.93 11.12 -25.07
N PRO A 49 15.46 9.88 -25.08
CA PRO A 49 16.05 9.25 -23.89
C PRO A 49 17.24 10.01 -23.32
N GLY A 50 17.11 10.44 -22.07
CA GLY A 50 18.19 11.04 -21.29
C GLY A 50 17.68 11.59 -19.96
N ARG A 51 18.43 11.34 -18.87
CA ARG A 51 18.09 11.86 -17.54
C ARG A 51 17.95 13.37 -17.54
N GLU A 52 18.83 14.07 -18.27
CA GLU A 52 18.84 15.54 -18.34
C GLU A 52 17.61 16.08 -19.05
N THR A 53 17.23 15.48 -20.19
CA THR A 53 16.03 15.87 -20.93
C THR A 53 14.77 15.61 -20.12
N ALA A 54 14.69 14.46 -19.43
CA ALA A 54 13.59 14.15 -18.52
C ALA A 54 13.49 15.17 -17.37
N ILE A 55 14.62 15.56 -16.76
CA ILE A 55 14.63 16.59 -15.71
C ILE A 55 14.12 17.93 -16.25
N ALA A 56 14.61 18.38 -17.41
CA ALA A 56 14.18 19.64 -18.01
C ALA A 56 12.67 19.66 -18.27
N TRP A 57 12.12 18.56 -18.80
CA TRP A 57 10.69 18.43 -19.04
C TRP A 57 9.87 18.43 -17.75
N ILE A 58 10.29 17.69 -16.71
CA ILE A 58 9.61 17.71 -15.40
C ILE A 58 9.56 19.14 -14.85
N LEU A 59 10.66 19.90 -14.94
CA LEU A 59 10.71 21.29 -14.48
C LEU A 59 9.79 22.21 -15.30
N GLU A 60 9.70 22.03 -16.62
CA GLU A 60 8.75 22.77 -17.48
C GLU A 60 7.30 22.46 -17.12
N GLN A 61 6.97 21.20 -16.84
CA GLN A 61 5.63 20.81 -16.39
C GLN A 61 5.32 21.42 -15.02
N MET A 62 6.27 21.40 -14.07
CA MET A 62 6.10 22.05 -12.78
C MET A 62 5.79 23.56 -12.93
N GLN A 63 6.47 24.25 -13.85
CA GLN A 63 6.18 25.66 -14.15
C GLN A 63 4.81 25.85 -14.83
N THR A 64 4.44 24.97 -15.76
CA THR A 64 3.17 25.07 -16.51
C THR A 64 1.95 24.93 -15.60
N TYR A 65 2.03 24.07 -14.59
CA TYR A 65 0.95 23.80 -13.66
C TYR A 65 1.07 24.55 -12.33
N ASP A 66 2.05 25.45 -12.20
CA ASP A 66 2.35 26.18 -10.97
C ASP A 66 2.51 25.23 -9.75
N LEU A 67 3.19 24.10 -9.97
CA LEU A 67 3.44 23.08 -8.94
C LEU A 67 4.79 23.31 -8.27
N SER A 68 4.79 23.46 -6.95
CA SER A 68 6.01 23.50 -6.15
C SER A 68 6.38 22.12 -5.60
N VAL A 69 7.64 21.97 -5.17
CA VAL A 69 8.09 20.76 -4.45
C VAL A 69 7.32 20.57 -3.14
N ASP A 70 6.91 21.66 -2.50
CA ASP A 70 6.13 21.62 -1.25
C ASP A 70 4.74 21.03 -1.49
N ASP A 71 4.07 21.36 -2.60
CA ASP A 71 2.79 20.76 -2.99
C ASP A 71 2.93 19.24 -3.20
N LEU A 72 3.98 18.80 -3.90
CA LEU A 72 4.26 17.38 -4.10
C LEU A 72 4.51 16.65 -2.77
N GLN A 73 5.20 17.30 -1.84
CA GLN A 73 5.43 16.77 -0.50
C GLN A 73 4.14 16.73 0.33
N ALA A 74 3.32 17.77 0.29
CA ALA A 74 2.04 17.83 0.99
C ALA A 74 1.06 16.75 0.49
N HIS A 75 1.23 16.31 -0.77
CA HIS A 75 0.50 15.18 -1.36
C HIS A 75 1.15 13.81 -1.14
N GLY A 76 2.26 13.74 -0.40
CA GLY A 76 2.94 12.50 -0.06
C GLY A 76 3.60 11.81 -1.25
N CYS A 77 3.95 12.53 -2.32
CA CYS A 77 4.59 11.96 -3.50
C CYS A 77 5.96 11.33 -3.20
N PHE A 78 6.61 11.75 -2.11
CA PHE A 78 7.92 11.27 -1.68
C PHE A 78 7.87 10.41 -0.41
N ASP A 79 6.68 10.22 0.17
CA ASP A 79 6.54 9.33 1.32
C ASP A 79 6.91 7.92 0.91
N ALA A 80 7.65 7.23 1.78
CA ALA A 80 7.85 5.81 1.61
C ALA A 80 6.47 5.14 1.54
N PRO A 81 6.24 4.21 0.59
CA PRO A 81 5.01 3.44 0.60
C PRO A 81 4.85 2.83 2.00
N PRO A 82 3.62 2.79 2.54
CA PRO A 82 3.40 2.16 3.83
C PRO A 82 4.03 0.76 3.77
N PRO A 83 4.74 0.34 4.83
CA PRO A 83 5.28 -1.01 4.85
C PRO A 83 4.14 -1.96 4.48
N PRO A 84 4.40 -2.96 3.60
CA PRO A 84 3.38 -3.95 3.32
C PRO A 84 2.83 -4.44 4.66
N PRO A 85 1.51 -4.67 4.79
CA PRO A 85 0.94 -5.16 6.03
C PRO A 85 1.82 -6.31 6.48
N ALA A 86 2.41 -6.18 7.66
CA ALA A 86 3.33 -7.18 8.18
C ALA A 86 2.63 -8.53 8.00
N PRO A 87 3.26 -9.53 7.34
CA PRO A 87 2.65 -10.85 7.28
C PRO A 87 2.26 -11.20 8.71
N PRO A 88 1.03 -11.70 8.94
CA PRO A 88 0.60 -12.07 10.29
C PRO A 88 1.71 -12.94 10.84
N ALA A 89 2.34 -12.53 11.95
CA ALA A 89 3.62 -13.04 12.39
C ALA A 89 3.65 -14.56 12.21
N SER A 90 4.25 -15.02 11.10
CA SER A 90 4.18 -16.42 10.72
C SER A 90 5.01 -17.12 11.77
N ILE A 91 4.35 -17.99 12.52
CA ILE A 91 4.95 -18.81 13.56
C ILE A 91 5.84 -19.82 12.84
N GLY A 92 7.07 -19.44 12.47
CA GLY A 92 8.08 -20.33 11.93
C GLY A 92 8.64 -19.96 10.54
N PRO A 93 9.80 -20.53 10.17
CA PRO A 93 10.40 -20.34 8.86
C PRO A 93 9.58 -20.99 7.74
N VAL A 94 9.32 -20.25 6.67
CA VAL A 94 8.68 -20.78 5.45
C VAL A 94 9.78 -21.28 4.51
N TYR A 95 9.64 -22.49 3.98
CA TYR A 95 10.53 -23.07 2.97
C TYR A 95 9.87 -22.98 1.58
N MET A 96 10.61 -22.57 0.54
CA MET A 96 10.16 -22.41 -0.85
C MET A 96 11.07 -23.13 -1.83
N SER A 97 10.48 -23.89 -2.76
CA SER A 97 11.16 -24.46 -3.93
C SER A 97 11.27 -23.46 -5.07
N ALA A 98 12.23 -23.67 -5.99
CA ALA A 98 12.37 -22.91 -7.23
C ALA A 98 11.11 -22.95 -8.12
N ASP A 99 10.32 -24.02 -8.02
CA ASP A 99 9.03 -24.19 -8.72
C ASP A 99 7.85 -23.46 -8.03
N GLY A 100 8.13 -22.68 -6.98
CA GLY A 100 7.12 -21.89 -6.26
C GLY A 100 6.28 -22.68 -5.25
N GLN A 101 6.68 -23.91 -4.90
CA GLN A 101 6.03 -24.70 -3.86
C GLN A 101 6.51 -24.26 -2.47
N HIS A 102 5.60 -24.11 -1.50
CA HIS A 102 5.92 -23.68 -0.14
C HIS A 102 5.60 -24.74 0.91
N TRP A 103 6.37 -24.75 2.00
CA TRP A 103 6.12 -25.55 3.21
C TRP A 103 6.39 -24.71 4.46
N ASP A 104 5.47 -24.72 5.40
CA ASP A 104 5.52 -23.93 6.65
C ASP A 104 6.31 -24.62 7.77
N GLY A 105 6.97 -25.75 7.48
CA GLY A 105 7.67 -26.55 8.47
C GLY A 105 6.73 -27.38 9.36
N SER A 106 5.42 -27.40 9.06
CA SER A 106 4.42 -28.13 9.80
C SER A 106 3.95 -29.38 9.04
N GLY A 107 3.74 -30.48 9.77
CA GLY A 107 3.31 -31.74 9.19
C GLY A 107 4.42 -32.54 8.49
N ASP A 108 4.01 -33.38 7.54
CA ASP A 108 4.91 -34.27 6.80
C ASP A 108 5.72 -33.52 5.74
N MET A 109 6.96 -33.94 5.50
CA MET A 109 7.85 -33.26 4.57
C MET A 109 7.42 -33.54 3.12
N PRO A 110 7.13 -32.51 2.32
CA PRO A 110 6.63 -32.73 0.97
C PRO A 110 7.68 -33.36 0.06
N ASP A 111 7.21 -34.13 -0.93
CA ASP A 111 8.05 -34.90 -1.84
C ASP A 111 9.15 -34.08 -2.55
N TRP A 112 8.86 -32.83 -2.91
CA TRP A 112 9.85 -31.94 -3.53
C TRP A 112 11.03 -31.63 -2.60
N LEU A 113 10.76 -31.42 -1.31
CA LEU A 113 11.78 -31.10 -0.32
C LEU A 113 12.55 -32.35 0.08
N GLN A 114 11.85 -33.48 0.23
CA GLN A 114 12.46 -34.78 0.48
C GLN A 114 13.41 -35.20 -0.65
N ARG A 115 13.03 -35.00 -1.92
CA ARG A 115 13.90 -35.27 -3.07
C ARG A 115 15.15 -34.38 -3.07
N ALA A 116 15.01 -33.09 -2.77
CA ALA A 116 16.14 -32.18 -2.70
C ALA A 116 17.13 -32.53 -1.57
N VAL A 117 16.62 -32.88 -0.38
CA VAL A 117 17.45 -33.32 0.75
C VAL A 117 18.14 -34.65 0.46
N ASN A 118 17.43 -35.61 -0.14
CA ASN A 118 18.03 -36.88 -0.58
C ASN A 118 19.09 -36.67 -1.68
N ALA A 119 18.99 -35.59 -2.46
CA ALA A 119 20.02 -35.18 -3.42
C ALA A 119 21.21 -34.43 -2.77
N GLY A 120 21.22 -34.28 -1.43
CA GLY A 120 22.29 -33.62 -0.67
C GLY A 120 22.15 -32.11 -0.53
N GLN A 121 21.01 -31.52 -0.92
CA GLN A 121 20.75 -30.10 -0.64
C GLN A 121 20.34 -29.91 0.82
N SER A 122 20.88 -28.87 1.45
CA SER A 122 20.50 -28.51 2.82
C SER A 122 19.13 -27.84 2.83
N ILE A 123 18.27 -28.22 3.77
CA ILE A 123 16.92 -27.66 3.92
C ILE A 123 16.92 -26.13 4.12
N GLU A 124 17.97 -25.57 4.76
CA GLU A 124 18.15 -24.13 4.92
C GLU A 124 18.29 -23.38 3.58
N HIS A 125 18.69 -24.04 2.49
CA HIS A 125 18.73 -23.43 1.16
C HIS A 125 17.34 -23.01 0.66
N PHE A 126 16.31 -23.73 1.12
CA PHE A 126 14.92 -23.47 0.74
C PHE A 126 14.26 -22.47 1.70
N ARG A 127 14.91 -22.05 2.78
CA ARG A 127 14.31 -21.16 3.77
C ARG A 127 14.15 -19.75 3.22
N VAL A 128 12.93 -19.22 3.28
CA VAL A 128 12.57 -17.85 2.92
C VAL A 128 12.35 -17.07 4.21
N GLY A 129 13.21 -16.09 4.45
CA GLY A 129 13.22 -15.24 5.64
C GLY A 129 13.98 -13.96 5.37
#